data_AF-A0A3S3TSN1-F1
#
_entry.id   AF-A0A3S3TSN1-F1
#
_cell.length_a   1.000
_cell.length_b   1.000
_cell.length_c   1.000
_cell.angle_alpha   90.00
_cell.angle_beta   90.00
_cell.angle_gamma   90.00
#
_symmetry.space_group_name_H-M   'P 1'
#
loop_
_entity.id
_entity.type
_entity.pdbx_description
1 polymer ?
#
loop_
_entity_poly.entity_id
_entity_poly.type
_entity_poly.pdbx_seq_one_letter_code
_entity_poly.pdbx_strand_id
1 'polypeptide(L)'
;MDDKEKVRSELKGTTLRVYWALLKHGEDGAGPRDIMRELGLSSPSVAAYHIEKLRSLGLVEKTEDGTYAPKKNVDVEVVSDFVNVLGMMLPRFFFYSVLFTTMLITFLVVYPLRPDPQTVIALVFGLTAAIIFWVETLRVMRRKPF
;
A
#
# COMPACT_ATOMS: atom_id res chain seq x y z
N MET A 1 7.00 -4.17 -24.06
CA MET A 1 6.05 -3.45 -23.19
C MET A 1 6.12 -4.17 -21.86
N ASP A 2 6.68 -3.54 -20.85
CA ASP A 2 7.11 -4.17 -19.59
C ASP A 2 5.90 -4.80 -18.88
N ASP A 3 5.95 -6.08 -18.49
CA ASP A 3 4.84 -6.80 -17.84
C ASP A 3 4.30 -6.03 -16.61
N LYS A 4 5.16 -5.24 -15.98
CA LYS A 4 4.83 -4.36 -14.84
C LYS A 4 3.88 -3.23 -15.19
N GLU A 5 4.01 -2.63 -16.37
CA GLU A 5 3.16 -1.52 -16.81
C GLU A 5 1.75 -2.02 -17.14
N LYS A 6 1.66 -3.24 -17.71
CA LYS A 6 0.41 -3.93 -17.95
C LYS A 6 -0.33 -4.23 -16.64
N VAL A 7 0.36 -4.78 -15.63
CA VAL A 7 -0.22 -4.99 -14.29
C VAL A 7 -0.73 -3.68 -13.70
N ARG A 8 0.05 -2.59 -13.73
CA ARG A 8 -0.39 -1.27 -13.23
C ARG A 8 -1.61 -0.72 -13.96
N SER A 9 -1.73 -0.93 -15.26
CA SER A 9 -2.89 -0.47 -16.03
C SER A 9 -4.16 -1.25 -15.69
N GLU A 10 -4.03 -2.55 -15.43
CA GLU A 10 -5.14 -3.50 -15.23
C GLU A 10 -5.63 -3.55 -13.77
N LEU A 11 -4.77 -3.22 -12.81
CA LEU A 11 -5.06 -3.24 -11.37
C LEU A 11 -5.81 -1.98 -10.91
N LYS A 12 -7.02 -1.77 -11.45
CA LYS A 12 -7.88 -0.63 -11.11
C LYS A 12 -9.30 -1.07 -10.76
N GLY A 13 -10.03 -0.21 -10.04
CA GLY A 13 -11.43 -0.41 -9.69
C GLY A 13 -11.68 -1.69 -8.89
N THR A 14 -12.69 -2.47 -9.28
CA THR A 14 -13.12 -3.69 -8.59
C THR A 14 -12.02 -4.75 -8.50
N THR A 15 -11.18 -4.90 -9.54
CA THR A 15 -10.07 -5.87 -9.55
C THR A 15 -9.06 -5.59 -8.42
N LEU A 16 -8.77 -4.31 -8.18
CA LEU A 16 -7.89 -3.88 -7.09
C LEU A 16 -8.54 -4.19 -5.73
N ARG A 17 -9.83 -3.87 -5.55
CA ARG A 17 -10.57 -4.18 -4.31
C ARG A 17 -10.57 -5.68 -3.98
N VAL A 18 -10.77 -6.52 -5.00
CA VAL A 18 -10.71 -8.00 -4.87
C VAL A 18 -9.32 -8.46 -4.44
N TYR A 19 -8.27 -7.90 -5.04
CA TYR A 19 -6.90 -8.23 -4.67
C TYR A 19 -6.57 -7.84 -3.22
N TRP A 20 -7.03 -6.66 -2.76
CA TRP A 20 -6.89 -6.24 -1.37
C TRP A 20 -7.60 -7.17 -0.38
N ALA A 21 -8.81 -7.63 -0.72
CA ALA A 21 -9.52 -8.60 0.12
C ALA A 21 -8.72 -9.91 0.24
N LEU A 22 -8.18 -10.43 -0.86
CA LEU A 22 -7.33 -11.63 -0.82
C LEU A 22 -6.04 -11.42 -0.02
N LEU A 23 -5.40 -10.25 -0.12
CA LEU A 23 -4.22 -9.90 0.69
C LEU A 23 -4.52 -9.90 2.19
N LYS A 24 -5.74 -9.56 2.59
CA LYS A 24 -6.18 -9.55 3.99
C LYS A 24 -6.41 -10.98 4.53
N HIS A 25 -6.87 -11.91 3.69
CA HIS A 25 -7.01 -13.33 4.04
C HIS A 25 -5.67 -14.06 4.08
N GLY A 26 -4.65 -13.57 3.37
CA GLY A 26 -3.31 -14.15 3.43
C GLY A 26 -3.28 -15.59 2.88
N GLU A 27 -2.60 -16.49 3.57
CA GLU A 27 -2.41 -17.88 3.12
C GLU A 27 -3.68 -18.73 3.18
N ASP A 28 -4.62 -18.41 4.07
CA ASP A 28 -5.92 -19.10 4.17
C ASP A 28 -6.73 -18.94 2.87
N GLY A 29 -6.48 -17.85 2.15
CA GLY A 29 -7.12 -17.51 0.89
C GLY A 29 -8.62 -17.27 1.05
N ALA A 30 -9.31 -17.01 -0.07
CA ALA A 30 -10.76 -16.88 -0.08
C ALA A 30 -11.38 -17.36 -1.39
N GLY A 31 -12.62 -17.86 -1.31
CA GLY A 31 -13.39 -18.26 -2.47
C GLY A 31 -14.14 -17.08 -3.13
N PRO A 32 -14.66 -17.26 -4.36
CA PRO A 32 -15.45 -16.22 -5.04
C PRO A 32 -16.69 -15.78 -4.25
N ARG A 33 -17.31 -16.69 -3.48
CA ARG A 33 -18.48 -16.37 -2.63
C ARG A 33 -18.11 -15.51 -1.43
N ASP A 34 -16.96 -15.78 -0.81
CA ASP A 34 -16.47 -15.02 0.34
C ASP A 34 -16.13 -13.59 -0.07
N ILE A 35 -15.37 -13.45 -1.16
CA ILE A 35 -15.01 -12.16 -1.76
C ILE A 35 -16.24 -11.37 -2.21
N MET A 36 -17.22 -12.03 -2.84
CA MET A 36 -18.48 -11.39 -3.22
C MET A 36 -19.19 -10.80 -2.01
N ARG A 37 -19.32 -11.57 -0.91
CA ARG A 37 -20.01 -11.13 0.31
C ARG A 37 -19.25 -10.01 1.02
N GLU A 38 -17.93 -10.12 1.12
CA GLU A 38 -17.09 -9.11 1.78
C GLU A 38 -17.10 -7.76 1.03
N LEU A 39 -17.07 -7.79 -0.30
CA LEU A 39 -16.99 -6.57 -1.12
C LEU A 39 -18.34 -6.06 -1.63
N GLY A 40 -19.44 -6.79 -1.38
CA GLY A 40 -20.77 -6.46 -1.86
C GLY A 40 -20.90 -6.53 -3.38
N LEU A 41 -20.27 -7.52 -4.02
CA LEU A 41 -20.33 -7.71 -5.47
C LEU A 41 -21.68 -8.31 -5.87
N SER A 42 -22.11 -8.02 -7.10
CA SER A 42 -23.43 -8.40 -7.61
C SER A 42 -23.64 -9.91 -7.79
N SER A 43 -22.56 -10.69 -7.97
CA SER A 43 -22.66 -12.15 -8.06
C SER A 43 -21.32 -12.85 -7.79
N PRO A 44 -21.33 -14.17 -7.49
CA PRO A 44 -20.11 -14.95 -7.31
C PRO A 44 -19.31 -15.03 -8.62
N SER A 45 -19.98 -14.97 -9.77
CA SER A 45 -19.36 -14.99 -11.09
C SER A 45 -18.56 -13.71 -11.36
N VAL A 46 -19.03 -12.55 -10.89
CA VAL A 46 -18.28 -11.28 -10.99
C VAL A 46 -17.02 -11.35 -10.13
N ALA A 47 -17.11 -11.88 -8.92
CA ALA A 47 -15.94 -12.12 -8.08
C ALA A 47 -14.94 -13.08 -8.76
N ALA A 48 -15.43 -14.21 -9.29
CA ALA A 48 -14.60 -15.19 -9.99
C ALA A 48 -13.89 -14.60 -11.22
N TYR A 49 -14.56 -13.74 -11.98
CA TYR A 49 -13.95 -13.03 -13.11
C TYR A 49 -12.74 -12.18 -12.67
N HIS A 50 -12.89 -11.39 -11.61
CA HIS A 50 -11.79 -10.56 -11.11
C HIS A 50 -10.66 -11.39 -10.49
N ILE A 51 -10.99 -12.49 -9.81
CA ILE A 51 -10.00 -13.42 -9.25
C ILE A 51 -9.19 -14.09 -10.39
N GLU A 52 -9.87 -14.57 -11.43
CA GLU A 52 -9.18 -15.18 -12.58
C GLU A 52 -8.33 -14.17 -13.34
N LYS A 53 -8.80 -12.91 -13.44
CA LYS A 53 -8.00 -11.82 -13.99
C LYS A 53 -6.72 -11.61 -13.16
N LEU A 54 -6.81 -11.57 -11.83
CA LEU A 54 -5.63 -11.49 -10.95
C LEU A 54 -4.70 -12.70 -11.10
N ARG A 55 -5.26 -13.89 -11.29
CA ARG A 55 -4.49 -15.13 -11.54
C ARG A 55 -3.73 -15.05 -12.85
N SER A 56 -4.36 -14.54 -13.90
CA SER A 56 -3.74 -14.34 -15.22
C SER A 56 -2.61 -13.30 -15.20
N LEU A 57 -2.68 -12.34 -14.27
CA LEU A 57 -1.62 -11.37 -13.99
C LEU A 57 -0.52 -11.93 -13.09
N GLY A 58 -0.65 -13.20 -12.65
CA GLY A 58 0.31 -13.88 -11.78
C GLY A 58 0.27 -13.42 -10.32
N LEU A 59 -0.73 -12.64 -9.89
CA LEU A 59 -0.80 -11.98 -8.58
C LEU A 59 -1.35 -12.87 -7.47
N VAL A 60 -2.15 -13.87 -7.84
CA VAL A 60 -2.80 -14.82 -6.94
C VAL A 60 -2.65 -16.23 -7.49
N GLU A 61 -2.69 -17.20 -6.62
CA GLU A 61 -2.63 -18.62 -6.96
C GLU A 61 -3.81 -19.36 -6.32
N LYS A 62 -4.16 -20.51 -6.90
CA LYS A 62 -5.22 -21.36 -6.37
C LYS A 62 -4.59 -22.33 -5.37
N THR A 63 -5.10 -22.36 -4.15
CA THR A 63 -4.66 -23.29 -3.10
C THR A 63 -5.21 -24.69 -3.36
N GLU A 64 -4.67 -25.68 -2.65
CA GLU A 64 -5.11 -27.07 -2.74
C GLU A 64 -6.58 -27.25 -2.35
N ASP A 65 -7.07 -26.41 -1.42
CA ASP A 65 -8.46 -26.38 -0.95
C ASP A 65 -9.43 -25.73 -1.95
N GLY A 66 -8.93 -25.26 -3.09
CA GLY A 66 -9.72 -24.61 -4.12
C GLY A 66 -10.08 -23.15 -3.84
N THR A 67 -9.54 -22.56 -2.78
CA THR A 67 -9.56 -21.11 -2.52
C THR A 67 -8.46 -20.41 -3.33
N TYR A 68 -8.44 -19.08 -3.30
CA TYR A 68 -7.40 -18.29 -3.95
C TYR A 68 -6.61 -17.53 -2.90
N ALA A 69 -5.28 -17.58 -2.96
CA ALA A 69 -4.37 -16.89 -2.06
C ALA A 69 -3.45 -15.93 -2.84
N PRO A 70 -2.97 -14.84 -2.24
CA PRO A 70 -1.95 -13.98 -2.84
C PRO A 70 -0.65 -14.75 -3.02
N LYS A 71 -0.03 -14.62 -4.19
CA LYS A 71 1.24 -15.29 -4.46
C LYS A 71 2.37 -14.57 -3.72
N LYS A 72 3.08 -15.30 -2.84
CA LYS A 72 4.09 -14.76 -1.88
C LYS A 72 5.28 -14.02 -2.53
N ASN A 73 5.60 -14.33 -3.79
CA ASN A 73 6.82 -13.89 -4.48
C ASN A 73 6.57 -12.99 -5.69
N VAL A 74 5.42 -12.33 -5.78
CA VAL A 74 5.22 -11.36 -6.84
C VAL A 74 5.69 -10.02 -6.31
N ASP A 75 6.84 -9.56 -6.82
CA ASP A 75 7.31 -8.18 -6.72
C ASP A 75 6.35 -7.26 -7.48
N VAL A 76 5.08 -7.23 -7.07
CA VAL A 76 4.13 -6.25 -7.52
C VAL A 76 4.49 -4.99 -6.76
N GLU A 77 5.34 -4.19 -7.37
CA GLU A 77 5.73 -2.88 -6.87
C GLU A 77 4.49 -1.98 -6.59
N VAL A 78 3.31 -2.36 -7.10
CA VAL A 78 2.00 -1.75 -6.85
C VAL A 78 1.44 -2.04 -5.44
N VAL A 79 1.87 -3.13 -4.77
CA VAL A 79 1.63 -3.39 -3.33
C VAL A 79 2.78 -2.86 -2.47
N SER A 80 3.93 -2.58 -3.08
CA SER A 80 5.14 -2.16 -2.37
C SER A 80 5.01 -0.79 -1.68
N ASP A 81 3.96 -0.02 -1.99
CA ASP A 81 3.64 1.24 -1.32
C ASP A 81 3.09 1.04 0.11
N PHE A 82 2.74 -0.18 0.52
CA PHE A 82 2.22 -0.47 1.86
C PHE A 82 3.02 -1.58 2.55
N VAL A 83 3.50 -1.30 3.75
CA VAL A 83 4.19 -2.26 4.62
C VAL A 83 3.26 -2.61 5.77
N ASN A 84 3.12 -3.89 6.06
CA ASN A 84 2.35 -4.36 7.21
C ASN A 84 3.21 -4.21 8.46
N VAL A 85 2.85 -3.28 9.34
CA VAL A 85 3.56 -3.03 10.59
C VAL A 85 2.54 -3.22 11.71
N LEU A 86 2.80 -4.18 12.61
CA LEU A 86 1.94 -4.45 13.78
C LEU A 86 0.47 -4.80 13.46
N GLY A 87 0.22 -5.42 12.30
CA GLY A 87 -1.15 -5.74 11.85
C GLY A 87 -1.91 -4.56 11.23
N MET A 88 -1.26 -3.40 11.06
CA MET A 88 -1.79 -2.25 10.34
C MET A 88 -1.00 -1.98 9.06
N MET A 89 -1.71 -1.77 7.95
CA MET A 89 -1.10 -1.42 6.65
C MET A 89 -0.76 0.07 6.58
N LEU A 90 0.53 0.37 6.77
CA LEU A 90 1.07 1.72 6.71
C LEU A 90 1.70 2.00 5.34
N PRO A 91 1.54 3.21 4.79
CA PRO A 91 2.33 3.65 3.65
C PRO A 91 3.83 3.45 3.93
N ARG A 92 4.60 2.96 2.97
CA ARG A 92 6.05 2.74 3.09
C ARG A 92 6.78 3.99 3.61
N PHE A 93 6.32 5.18 3.22
CA PHE A 93 6.90 6.45 3.64
C PHE A 93 6.41 6.99 4.99
N PHE A 94 5.40 6.35 5.61
CA PHE A 94 4.83 6.83 6.88
C PHE A 94 5.85 6.84 8.01
N PHE A 95 6.67 5.79 8.12
CA PHE A 95 7.71 5.71 9.14
C PHE A 95 8.73 6.85 9.01
N TYR A 96 9.19 7.12 7.78
CA TYR A 96 10.09 8.24 7.50
C TYR A 96 9.44 9.59 7.81
N SER A 97 8.18 9.78 7.42
CA SER A 97 7.42 11.00 7.75
C SER A 97 7.43 11.29 9.25
N VAL A 98 7.08 10.28 10.06
CA VAL A 98 7.04 10.38 11.53
C VAL A 98 8.43 10.62 12.11
N LEU A 99 9.45 9.91 11.63
CA LEU A 99 10.84 10.10 12.07
C LEU A 99 11.31 11.53 11.81
N PHE A 100 11.17 12.04 10.59
CA PHE A 100 11.62 13.39 10.24
C PHE A 100 10.82 14.47 10.95
N THR A 101 9.50 14.30 11.13
CA THR A 101 8.73 15.25 11.96
C THR A 101 9.14 15.21 13.42
N THR A 102 9.40 14.02 13.98
CA THR A 102 9.85 13.88 15.37
C THR A 102 11.20 14.56 15.55
N MET A 103 12.16 14.30 14.65
CA MET A 103 13.47 14.95 14.67
C MET A 103 13.36 16.48 14.55
N LEU A 104 12.48 16.98 13.67
CA LEU A 104 12.25 18.43 13.53
C LEU A 104 11.64 19.03 14.80
N ILE A 105 10.65 18.38 15.41
CA ILE A 105 10.05 18.84 16.67
C ILE A 105 11.08 18.82 17.80
N THR A 106 11.84 17.73 17.94
CA THR A 106 12.92 17.64 18.93
C THR A 106 13.94 18.75 18.72
N PHE A 107 14.33 19.04 17.48
CA PHE A 107 15.22 20.15 17.17
C PHE A 107 14.65 21.50 17.65
N LEU A 108 13.38 21.79 17.34
CA LEU A 108 12.71 23.02 17.75
C LEU A 108 12.55 23.16 19.28
N VAL A 109 12.41 22.05 20.01
CA VAL A 109 12.23 22.04 21.47
C VAL A 109 13.58 22.13 22.21
N VAL A 110 14.59 21.42 21.74
CA VAL A 110 15.89 21.30 22.42
C VAL A 110 16.81 22.47 22.10
N TYR A 111 16.79 22.96 20.85
CA TYR A 111 17.71 24.00 20.41
C TYR A 111 17.02 25.37 20.34
N PRO A 112 17.65 26.42 20.90
CA PRO A 112 17.13 27.78 20.74
C PRO A 112 17.20 28.19 19.27
N LEU A 113 16.08 28.68 18.74
CA LEU A 113 15.97 29.22 17.38
C LEU A 113 16.81 30.50 17.25
N ARG A 114 18.08 30.34 16.90
CA ARG A 114 18.99 31.44 16.56
C ARG A 114 19.17 31.46 15.04
N PRO A 115 19.25 32.64 14.41
CA PRO A 115 19.50 32.74 12.98
C PRO A 115 20.98 32.51 12.67
N ASP A 116 21.50 31.34 13.04
CA ASP A 116 22.83 30.88 12.67
C ASP A 116 22.74 29.92 11.47
N PRO A 117 23.82 29.78 10.67
CA PRO A 117 23.80 28.93 9.49
C PRO A 117 23.40 27.47 9.78
N GLN A 118 23.74 26.92 10.96
CA GLN A 118 23.43 25.54 11.31
C GLN A 118 21.93 25.37 11.56
N THR A 119 21.31 26.32 12.28
CA THR A 119 19.85 26.34 12.50
C THR A 119 19.09 26.49 11.19
N VAL A 120 19.55 27.37 10.29
CA VAL A 120 18.93 27.55 8.96
C VAL A 120 19.02 26.27 8.14
N ILE A 121 20.19 25.63 8.09
CA ILE A 121 20.38 24.35 7.38
C ILE A 121 19.48 23.27 7.99
N ALA A 122 19.46 23.11 9.31
CA ALA A 122 18.64 22.11 10.00
C ALA A 122 17.15 22.29 9.71
N LEU A 123 16.65 23.53 9.71
CA LEU A 123 15.26 23.84 9.38
C LEU A 123 14.93 23.55 7.92
N VAL A 124 15.79 23.96 6.98
CA VAL A 124 15.56 23.72 5.54
C VAL A 124 15.52 22.22 5.24
N PHE A 125 16.49 21.44 5.72
CA PHE A 125 16.52 20.00 5.51
C PHE A 125 15.38 19.28 6.23
N GLY A 126 15.11 19.63 7.50
CA GLY A 126 14.06 19.02 8.29
C GLY A 126 12.65 19.29 7.72
N LEU A 127 12.36 20.54 7.34
CA LEU A 127 11.09 20.90 6.72
C LEU A 127 10.94 20.25 5.35
N THR A 128 11.97 20.29 4.50
CA THR A 128 11.90 19.70 3.16
C THR A 128 11.69 18.20 3.22
N ALA A 129 12.43 17.49 4.07
CA ALA A 129 12.25 16.06 4.27
C ALA A 129 10.85 15.74 4.81
N ALA A 130 10.39 16.44 5.86
CA ALA A 130 9.05 16.25 6.41
C ALA A 130 7.96 16.48 5.36
N ILE A 131 8.04 17.55 4.58
CA ILE A 131 7.07 17.87 3.53
C ILE A 131 7.05 16.79 2.45
N ILE A 132 8.22 16.39 1.91
CA ILE A 132 8.31 15.38 0.85
C ILE A 132 7.70 14.06 1.33
N PHE A 133 8.08 13.59 2.52
CA PHE A 133 7.60 12.30 3.02
C PHE A 133 6.10 12.33 3.37
N TRP A 134 5.59 13.43 3.95
CA TRP A 134 4.15 13.57 4.19
C TRP A 134 3.36 13.65 2.89
N VAL A 135 3.86 14.35 1.87
CA VAL A 135 3.23 14.39 0.54
C VAL A 135 3.15 12.99 -0.07
N GLU A 136 4.22 12.21 -0.04
CA GLU A 136 4.18 10.83 -0.55
C GLU A 136 3.28 9.94 0.29
N THR A 137 3.31 10.07 1.61
CA THR A 137 2.43 9.33 2.52
C THR A 137 0.96 9.60 2.21
N LEU A 138 0.58 10.88 2.04
CA LEU A 138 -0.79 11.26 1.68
C LEU A 138 -1.17 10.85 0.27
N ARG A 139 -0.23 10.92 -0.69
CA ARG A 139 -0.45 10.46 -2.07
C ARG A 139 -0.73 8.95 -2.10
N VAL A 140 0.03 8.17 -1.33
CA VAL A 140 -0.18 6.73 -1.17
C VAL A 140 -1.49 6.43 -0.45
N MET A 141 -1.82 7.17 0.62
CA MET A 141 -3.11 7.01 1.32
C MET A 141 -4.31 7.30 0.42
N ARG A 142 -4.22 8.29 -0.49
CA ARG A 142 -5.24 8.58 -1.51
C ARG A 142 -5.39 7.50 -2.58
N ARG A 143 -4.41 6.60 -2.73
CA ARG A 143 -4.49 5.43 -3.60
C ARG A 143 -5.12 4.22 -2.91
N LYS A 144 -5.36 4.26 -1.59
CA LYS A 144 -6.21 3.25 -0.94
C LYS A 144 -7.61 3.35 -1.55
N PRO A 145 -8.15 2.27 -2.14
CA PRO A 145 -9.49 2.26 -2.70
C PRO A 145 -10.48 2.12 -1.54
N PHE A 146 -10.80 3.23 -0.89
CA PHE A 146 -12.06 3.37 -0.18
C PHE A 146 -13.04 4.05 -1.13
#